data_AF-A0A838HF66-F1
#
_entry.id   AF-A0A838HF66-F1
#
_cell.length_a   1.000
_cell.length_b   1.000
_cell.length_c   1.000
_cell.angle_alpha   90.00
_cell.angle_beta   90.00
_cell.angle_gamma   90.00
#
_symmetry.space_group_name_H-M   'P 1'
#
loop_
_entity.id
_entity.type
_entity.pdbx_description
1 polymer ?
#
loop_
_entity_poly.entity_id
_entity_poly.type
_entity_poly.pdbx_seq_one_letter_code
_entity_poly.pdbx_strand_id
1 'polypeptide(L)'
;MSAPDTFREFLRSRDLPVTEQRMRVATLLFSTHKHVSVEEILERLQADRVEIGKATVYRTLDLLVDSGLVREHDFGEGFKRYEYLAGPADHEHLICESCNKLIEFTSVEIEDLKRELARAHNFQPRFHRVEVYGLCEDCGVGAVEQGSPADRLPKAAFSRGGGRRQT
;
A
#
# COMPACT_ATOMS: atom_id res chain seq x y z
N MET A 1 18.51 15.46 1.40
CA MET A 1 17.52 16.19 2.22
C MET A 1 16.59 15.14 2.83
N SER A 2 16.27 15.21 4.13
CA SER A 2 15.41 14.18 4.74
C SER A 2 13.94 14.38 4.37
N ALA A 3 13.10 13.35 4.57
CA ALA A 3 11.66 13.46 4.31
C ALA A 3 10.97 14.52 5.19
N PRO A 4 11.27 14.62 6.51
CA PRO A 4 10.80 15.73 7.34
C PRO A 4 11.23 17.10 6.81
N ASP A 5 12.46 17.26 6.31
CA ASP A 5 12.94 18.53 5.77
C ASP A 5 12.16 18.92 4.51
N THR A 6 11.92 17.96 3.62
CA THR A 6 11.15 18.15 2.38
C THR A 6 9.72 18.59 2.69
N PHE A 7 9.07 17.98 3.69
CA PHE A 7 7.74 18.41 4.11
C PHE A 7 7.74 19.82 4.72
N ARG A 8 8.75 20.18 5.52
CA ARG A 8 8.87 21.56 6.05
C ARG A 8 9.01 22.59 4.92
N GLU A 9 9.80 22.29 3.90
CA GLU A 9 9.95 23.16 2.74
C GLU A 9 8.64 23.28 1.94
N PHE A 10 7.93 22.17 1.73
CA PHE A 10 6.61 22.19 1.12
C PHE A 10 5.64 23.11 1.87
N LEU A 11 5.54 22.99 3.19
CA LEU A 11 4.69 23.86 4.00
C LEU A 11 5.07 25.33 3.86
N ARG A 12 6.37 25.66 3.94
CA ARG A 12 6.87 27.03 3.78
C ARG A 12 6.58 27.59 2.39
N SER A 13 6.74 26.79 1.34
CA SER A 13 6.47 27.21 -0.05
C SER A 13 5.02 27.58 -0.32
N ARG A 14 4.10 27.14 0.56
CA ARG A 14 2.66 27.44 0.50
C ARG A 14 2.19 28.39 1.61
N ASP A 15 3.12 29.07 2.29
CA ASP A 15 2.82 29.95 3.44
C ASP A 15 2.01 29.26 4.56
N LEU A 16 2.17 27.94 4.69
CA LEU A 16 1.50 27.15 5.71
C LEU A 16 2.35 27.03 6.97
N PRO A 17 1.74 27.09 8.18
CA PRO A 17 2.50 27.02 9.42
C PRO A 17 3.14 25.64 9.61
N VAL A 18 4.43 25.64 9.99
CA VAL A 18 5.15 24.44 10.41
C VAL A 18 4.93 24.24 11.91
N THR A 19 3.93 23.46 12.27
CA THR A 19 3.59 23.17 13.68
C THR A 19 4.20 21.85 14.15
N GLU A 20 4.48 21.74 15.45
CA GLU A 20 4.98 20.49 16.04
C GLU A 20 4.03 19.32 15.77
N GLN A 21 2.72 19.53 15.92
CA GLN A 21 1.70 18.52 15.61
C GLN A 21 1.81 17.99 14.17
N ARG A 22 1.97 18.87 13.17
CA ARG A 22 2.14 18.47 11.77
C ARG A 22 3.42 17.65 11.59
N MET A 23 4.50 18.08 12.22
CA MET A 23 5.79 17.39 12.13
C MET A 23 5.78 16.03 12.83
N ARG A 24 5.02 15.86 13.91
CA ARG A 24 4.86 14.57 14.59
C ARG A 24 4.06 13.57 13.77
N VAL A 25 2.96 13.99 13.14
CA VAL A 25 2.22 13.15 12.17
C VAL A 25 3.12 12.74 11.02
N ALA A 26 3.85 13.68 10.41
CA ALA A 26 4.75 13.40 9.29
C ALA A 26 5.87 12.43 9.68
N THR A 27 6.53 12.67 10.83
CA THR A 27 7.62 11.82 11.32
C THR A 27 7.14 10.40 11.62
N LEU A 28 5.95 10.26 12.19
CA LEU A 28 5.34 8.95 12.42
C LEU A 28 5.06 8.21 11.11
N LEU A 29 4.57 8.91 10.09
CA LEU A 29 4.36 8.32 8.78
C LEU A 29 5.67 7.91 8.10
N PHE A 30 6.70 8.74 8.21
CA PHE A 30 8.00 8.47 7.60
C PHE A 30 8.79 7.36 8.33
N SER A 31 8.44 7.04 9.58
CA SER A 31 9.04 5.95 10.34
C SER A 31 8.33 4.61 10.15
N THR A 32 7.14 4.60 9.53
CA THR A 32 6.42 3.37 9.22
C THR A 32 6.60 2.98 7.76
N HIS A 33 6.75 1.67 7.52
CA HIS A 33 6.82 1.09 6.17
C HIS A 33 5.49 0.45 5.76
N LYS A 34 4.39 0.77 6.46
CA LYS A 34 3.08 0.14 6.30
C LYS A 34 2.01 1.16 6.03
N HIS A 35 0.91 0.71 5.44
CA HIS A 35 -0.35 1.47 5.36
C HIS A 35 -0.93 1.67 6.75
N VAL A 36 -1.06 2.92 7.17
CA VAL A 36 -1.64 3.27 8.48
C VAL A 36 -2.94 4.05 8.32
N SER A 37 -3.94 3.67 9.09
CA SER A 37 -5.20 4.39 9.23
C SER A 37 -5.05 5.62 10.13
N VAL A 38 -6.05 6.51 10.08
CA VAL A 38 -6.09 7.70 10.94
C VAL A 38 -6.21 7.32 12.42
N GLU A 39 -6.97 6.28 12.71
CA GLU A 39 -7.15 5.70 14.03
C GLU A 39 -5.81 5.22 14.61
N GLU A 40 -5.04 4.43 13.84
CA GLU A 40 -3.71 3.97 14.26
C GLU A 40 -2.72 5.13 14.46
N ILE A 41 -2.79 6.16 13.62
CA ILE A 41 -1.97 7.38 13.79
C ILE A 41 -2.31 8.06 15.12
N LEU A 42 -3.60 8.23 15.43
CA LEU A 42 -4.05 8.83 16.67
C LEU A 42 -3.61 8.03 17.90
N GLU A 43 -3.79 6.71 17.87
CA GLU A 43 -3.40 5.81 18.97
C GLU A 43 -1.90 5.92 19.27
N ARG A 44 -1.06 5.88 18.23
CA ARG A 44 0.39 6.00 18.38
C ARG A 44 0.81 7.38 18.88
N LEU A 45 0.21 8.46 18.38
CA LEU A 45 0.50 9.82 18.86
C LEU A 45 0.08 10.03 20.31
N GLN A 46 -1.04 9.43 20.73
CA GLN A 46 -1.47 9.45 22.13
C GLN A 46 -0.51 8.67 23.04
N ALA A 47 -0.02 7.51 22.59
CA ALA A 47 1.00 6.74 23.31
C ALA A 47 2.29 7.56 23.51
N ASP A 48 2.65 8.40 22.54
CA ASP A 48 3.77 9.34 22.60
C ASP A 48 3.47 10.66 23.33
N ARG A 49 2.31 10.75 24.00
CA ARG A 49 1.81 11.93 24.73
C ARG A 49 1.70 13.19 23.87
N VAL A 50 1.36 13.04 22.60
CA VAL A 50 1.07 14.15 21.69
C VAL A 50 -0.44 14.41 21.71
N GLU A 51 -0.85 15.53 22.28
CA GLU A 51 -2.25 15.98 22.21
C GLU A 51 -2.55 16.52 20.81
N ILE A 52 -3.38 15.80 20.06
CA ILE A 52 -3.78 16.16 18.70
C ILE A 52 -5.20 15.67 18.41
N GLY A 53 -6.01 16.51 17.77
CA GLY A 53 -7.37 16.14 17.35
C GLY A 53 -7.39 15.46 15.99
N LYS A 54 -8.38 14.57 15.77
CA LYS A 54 -8.60 13.85 14.50
C LYS A 54 -8.65 14.79 13.28
N ALA A 55 -9.27 15.95 13.40
CA ALA A 55 -9.34 16.94 12.33
C ALA A 55 -7.96 17.52 11.95
N THR A 56 -7.04 17.65 12.90
CA THR A 56 -5.66 18.09 12.61
C THR A 56 -4.87 16.99 11.93
N VAL A 57 -5.11 15.73 12.29
CA VAL A 57 -4.50 14.57 11.60
C VAL A 57 -4.94 14.56 10.13
N TYR A 58 -6.25 14.56 9.84
CA TYR A 58 -6.74 14.61 8.44
C TYR A 58 -6.13 15.75 7.64
N ARG A 59 -6.21 16.99 8.14
CA ARG A 59 -5.62 18.15 7.43
C ARG A 59 -4.12 18.02 7.20
N THR A 60 -3.41 17.34 8.10
CA THR A 60 -1.96 17.11 7.92
C THR A 60 -1.71 16.03 6.87
N LEU A 61 -2.53 14.99 6.85
CA LEU A 61 -2.48 13.93 5.86
C LEU A 61 -2.78 14.46 4.46
N ASP A 62 -3.79 15.31 4.31
CA ASP A 62 -4.09 15.98 3.04
C ASP A 62 -2.86 16.75 2.51
N LEU A 63 -2.17 17.48 3.39
CA LEU A 63 -0.95 18.20 3.02
C LEU A 63 0.22 17.27 2.68
N LEU A 64 0.33 16.13 3.34
CA LEU A 64 1.35 15.13 3.04
C LEU A 64 1.10 14.45 1.69
N VAL A 65 -0.16 14.18 1.36
CA VAL A 65 -0.58 13.67 0.05
C VAL A 65 -0.32 14.70 -1.04
N ASP A 66 -0.73 15.95 -0.82
CA ASP A 66 -0.46 17.08 -1.73
C ASP A 66 1.04 17.31 -1.98
N SER A 67 1.88 17.03 -0.98
CA SER A 67 3.34 17.15 -1.11
C SER A 67 3.98 16.05 -1.97
N GLY A 68 3.22 14.98 -2.29
CA GLY A 68 3.72 13.81 -3.00
C GLY A 68 4.62 12.90 -2.16
N LEU A 69 4.73 13.14 -0.85
CA LEU A 69 5.50 12.31 0.07
C LEU A 69 4.71 11.10 0.56
N VAL A 70 3.38 11.19 0.57
CA VAL A 70 2.48 10.16 1.07
C VAL A 70 1.45 9.82 0.01
N ARG A 71 1.06 8.56 -0.06
CA ARG A 71 -0.06 8.07 -0.88
C ARG A 71 -1.20 7.67 0.02
N GLU A 72 -2.40 8.03 -0.41
CA GLU A 72 -3.64 7.57 0.19
C GLU A 72 -4.18 6.36 -0.59
N HIS A 73 -4.69 5.37 0.13
CA HIS A 73 -5.29 4.17 -0.39
C HIS A 73 -6.68 3.95 0.21
N ASP A 74 -7.63 3.58 -0.65
CA ASP A 74 -8.96 3.12 -0.26
C ASP A 74 -9.06 1.63 -0.59
N PHE A 75 -9.13 0.80 0.45
CA PHE A 75 -9.24 -0.65 0.33
C PHE A 75 -10.69 -1.15 0.41
N GLY A 76 -11.69 -0.24 0.47
CA GLY A 76 -13.11 -0.60 0.56
C GLY A 76 -13.60 -0.89 1.99
N GLU A 77 -12.80 -0.58 3.01
CA GLU A 77 -13.12 -0.87 4.42
C GLU A 77 -13.94 0.23 5.10
N GLY A 78 -14.32 1.28 4.34
CA GLY A 78 -15.00 2.46 4.87
C GLY A 78 -14.06 3.52 5.46
N PHE A 79 -12.74 3.31 5.40
CA PHE A 79 -11.72 4.29 5.76
C PHE A 79 -10.51 4.19 4.83
N LYS A 80 -9.69 5.24 4.85
CA LYS A 80 -8.47 5.36 4.03
C LYS A 80 -7.23 5.03 4.87
N ARG A 81 -6.22 4.46 4.21
CA ARG A 81 -4.89 4.26 4.78
C ARG A 81 -3.84 5.06 4.03
N TYR A 82 -2.75 5.37 4.71
CA TYR A 82 -1.71 6.28 4.23
C TYR A 82 -0.34 5.58 4.26
N GLU A 83 0.43 5.79 3.21
CA GLU A 83 1.73 5.15 2.99
C GLU A 83 2.80 6.20 2.64
N TYR A 84 3.96 6.14 3.27
CA TYR A 84 5.10 6.98 2.90
C TYR A 84 5.84 6.43 1.67
N LEU A 85 6.00 7.27 0.65
CA LEU A 85 6.45 6.85 -0.68
C LEU A 85 7.98 6.69 -0.86
N ALA A 86 8.80 6.98 0.15
CA ALA A 86 10.26 6.87 0.04
C ALA A 86 10.86 5.79 0.95
N GLY A 87 10.08 4.75 1.28
CA GLY A 87 10.55 3.49 1.85
C GLY A 87 11.21 2.56 0.83
N PRO A 88 11.99 1.55 1.26
CA PRO A 88 12.62 0.59 0.37
C PRO A 88 11.60 -0.39 -0.24
N ALA A 89 11.77 -0.63 -1.54
CA ALA A 89 11.16 -1.65 -2.41
C ALA A 89 9.63 -1.64 -2.51
N ASP A 90 9.17 -1.63 -3.76
CA ASP A 90 7.81 -2.01 -4.14
C ASP A 90 7.46 -3.33 -3.43
N HIS A 91 6.48 -3.27 -2.53
CA HIS A 91 5.92 -4.43 -1.85
C HIS A 91 4.46 -4.55 -2.24
N GLU A 92 4.01 -5.79 -2.28
CA GLU A 92 2.69 -6.19 -2.73
C GLU A 92 1.84 -6.63 -1.54
N HIS A 93 0.53 -6.67 -1.73
CA HIS A 93 -0.41 -6.85 -0.63
C HIS A 93 -1.28 -8.11 -0.79
N LEU A 94 -1.46 -8.85 0.30
CA LEU A 94 -2.59 -9.75 0.48
C LEU A 94 -3.59 -9.10 1.45
N ILE A 95 -4.86 -9.00 1.07
CA ILE A 95 -5.93 -8.38 1.84
C ILE A 95 -6.97 -9.44 2.20
N CYS A 96 -7.20 -9.66 3.50
CA CYS A 96 -8.28 -10.50 3.97
C CYS A 96 -9.62 -9.75 3.91
N GLU A 97 -10.56 -10.23 3.11
CA GLU A 97 -11.89 -9.62 2.96
C GLU A 97 -12.80 -9.84 4.19
N SER A 98 -12.43 -10.75 5.10
CA SER A 98 -13.22 -11.04 6.30
C SER A 98 -12.80 -10.23 7.52
N CYS A 99 -11.49 -10.07 7.75
CA CYS A 99 -10.97 -9.42 8.95
C CYS A 99 -10.06 -8.23 8.66
N ASN A 100 -9.92 -7.84 7.38
CA ASN A 100 -9.10 -6.72 6.95
C ASN A 100 -7.61 -6.85 7.29
N LYS A 101 -7.14 -8.08 7.57
CA LYS A 101 -5.73 -8.38 7.77
C LYS A 101 -4.96 -8.10 6.48
N LEU A 102 -3.97 -7.21 6.58
CA LEU A 102 -3.04 -6.87 5.52
C LEU A 102 -1.72 -7.62 5.70
N ILE A 103 -1.26 -8.31 4.68
CA ILE A 103 0.04 -8.98 4.65
C ILE A 103 0.87 -8.38 3.51
N GLU A 104 1.99 -7.79 3.86
CA GLU A 104 2.97 -7.25 2.91
C GLU A 104 3.95 -8.36 2.49
N PHE A 105 4.26 -8.43 1.20
CA PHE A 105 5.27 -9.35 0.69
C PHE A 105 6.06 -8.74 -0.46
N THR A 106 7.21 -9.34 -0.76
CA THR A 106 8.01 -9.03 -1.96
C THR A 106 8.24 -10.32 -2.74
N SER A 107 8.28 -10.23 -4.06
CA SER A 107 8.57 -11.38 -4.94
C SER A 107 9.41 -10.93 -6.11
N VAL A 108 10.60 -11.52 -6.22
CA VAL A 108 11.52 -11.28 -7.35
C VAL A 108 10.86 -11.72 -8.66
N GLU A 109 10.08 -12.80 -8.62
CA GLU A 109 9.35 -13.32 -9.79
C GLU A 109 8.32 -12.31 -10.31
N ILE A 110 7.59 -11.64 -9.42
CA ILE A 110 6.64 -10.59 -9.79
C ILE A 110 7.39 -9.37 -10.35
N GLU A 111 8.51 -8.95 -9.73
CA GLU A 111 9.34 -7.86 -10.24
C GLU A 111 9.86 -8.12 -11.65
N ASP A 112 10.36 -9.33 -11.89
CA ASP A 112 10.89 -9.73 -13.19
C ASP A 112 9.79 -9.78 -14.24
N LEU A 113 8.61 -10.30 -13.90
CA LEU A 113 7.45 -10.33 -14.80
C LEU A 113 7.00 -8.91 -15.19
N LYS A 114 6.90 -7.98 -14.21
CA LYS A 114 6.55 -6.57 -14.47
C LYS A 114 7.54 -5.94 -15.45
N ARG A 115 8.84 -6.19 -15.26
CA ARG A 115 9.91 -5.69 -16.12
C ARG A 115 9.86 -6.29 -17.52
N GLU A 116 9.58 -7.59 -17.63
CA GLU A 116 9.42 -8.28 -18.92
C GLU A 116 8.25 -7.71 -19.72
N LEU A 117 7.08 -7.56 -19.09
CA LEU A 117 5.89 -6.99 -19.72
C LEU A 117 6.13 -5.56 -20.19
N ALA A 118 6.77 -4.73 -19.36
CA ALA A 118 7.11 -3.36 -19.74
C ALA A 118 8.00 -3.31 -21.00
N ARG A 119 9.03 -4.17 -21.05
CA ARG A 119 9.94 -4.27 -22.21
C ARG A 119 9.22 -4.77 -23.45
N ALA A 120 8.41 -5.82 -23.33
CA ALA A 120 7.69 -6.44 -24.45
C ALA A 120 6.75 -5.46 -25.15
N HIS A 121 6.23 -4.48 -24.42
CA HIS A 121 5.29 -3.48 -24.93
C HIS A 121 5.89 -2.09 -25.16
N ASN A 122 7.22 -1.93 -25.08
CA ASN A 122 7.89 -0.62 -25.12
C ASN A 122 7.27 0.39 -24.14
N PHE A 123 6.86 -0.08 -22.97
CA PHE A 123 6.14 0.69 -21.96
C PHE A 123 7.12 1.17 -20.88
N GLN A 124 7.00 2.43 -20.48
CA GLN A 124 7.81 3.01 -19.39
C GLN A 124 6.96 3.05 -18.11
N PRO A 125 7.08 2.07 -17.20
CA PRO A 125 6.30 2.05 -15.98
C PRO A 125 6.65 3.23 -15.09
N ARG A 126 5.63 3.91 -14.56
CA ARG A 126 5.76 5.01 -13.59
C ARG A 126 5.44 4.55 -12.18
N PHE A 127 4.44 3.68 -12.06
CA PHE A 127 4.07 2.99 -10.84
C PHE A 127 3.45 1.63 -11.23
N HIS A 128 3.38 0.72 -10.27
CA HIS A 128 2.56 -0.48 -10.35
C HIS A 128 1.98 -0.78 -8.97
N ARG A 129 1.03 -1.70 -8.91
CA ARG A 129 0.42 -2.17 -7.68
C ARG A 129 -0.07 -3.60 -7.89
N VAL A 130 0.31 -4.52 -7.01
CA VAL A 130 -0.27 -5.86 -6.94
C VAL A 130 -0.94 -6.03 -5.58
N GLU A 131 -2.23 -6.33 -5.64
CA GLU A 131 -3.09 -6.60 -4.50
C GLU A 131 -3.82 -7.92 -4.78
N VAL A 132 -3.83 -8.81 -3.81
CA VAL A 132 -4.56 -10.08 -3.86
C VAL A 132 -5.57 -10.08 -2.74
N TYR A 133 -6.85 -10.23 -3.08
CA TYR A 133 -7.96 -10.28 -2.13
C TYR A 133 -8.36 -11.73 -1.88
N GLY A 134 -8.64 -12.07 -0.62
CA GLY A 134 -9.08 -13.41 -0.24
C GLY A 134 -9.31 -13.55 1.26
N LEU A 135 -9.11 -14.76 1.80
CA LEU A 135 -9.19 -15.02 3.23
C LEU A 135 -7.79 -15.28 3.79
N CYS A 136 -7.43 -14.63 4.91
CA CYS A 136 -6.24 -15.01 5.65
C CYS A 136 -6.41 -16.41 6.24
N GLU A 137 -5.29 -17.01 6.68
CA GLU A 137 -5.30 -18.31 7.35
C GLU A 137 -6.38 -18.39 8.44
N ASP A 138 -6.41 -17.42 9.36
CA ASP A 138 -7.37 -17.36 10.47
C ASP A 138 -8.84 -17.37 10.03
N CYS A 139 -9.17 -16.69 8.93
CA CYS A 139 -10.54 -16.61 8.40
C CYS A 139 -10.88 -17.78 7.47
N GLY A 140 -9.88 -18.36 6.80
CA GLY A 140 -10.04 -19.51 5.90
C GLY A 140 -10.33 -20.80 6.66
N VAL A 141 -9.75 -20.98 7.86
CA VAL A 141 -10.03 -22.18 8.69
C VAL A 141 -11.45 -22.15 9.27
N GLY A 142 -12.07 -20.97 9.37
CA GLY A 142 -13.47 -20.81 9.84
C GLY A 142 -14.54 -21.18 8.81
N ALA A 143 -14.17 -21.45 7.55
CA ALA A 143 -15.09 -21.78 6.47
C ALA A 143 -15.09 -23.27 6.07
N VAL A 144 -14.35 -24.12 6.79
CA VAL A 144 -14.31 -25.57 6.53
C VAL A 144 -15.21 -26.33 7.52
N GLU A 145 -16.52 -26.03 7.51
CA GLU A 145 -17.51 -27.03 7.91
C GLU A 145 -18.08 -27.72 6.66
N GLN A 146 -17.53 -28.90 6.40
CA GLN A 146 -18.08 -30.07 5.69
C GLN A 146 -18.62 -29.89 4.25
N GLY A 147 -17.73 -30.11 3.27
CA GLY A 147 -18.08 -30.51 1.89
C GLY A 147 -16.96 -31.37 1.28
N SER A 148 -17.29 -32.59 0.86
CA SER A 148 -16.40 -33.68 0.42
C SER A 148 -15.39 -33.33 -0.72
N PRO A 149 -14.17 -33.93 -0.75
CA PRO A 149 -13.16 -33.66 -1.75
C PRO A 149 -13.38 -34.51 -3.03
N ALA A 150 -14.02 -33.91 -4.03
CA ALA A 150 -13.88 -34.32 -5.42
C ALA A 150 -14.27 -33.13 -6.32
N ASP A 151 -13.49 -32.94 -7.39
CA ASP A 151 -13.79 -32.03 -8.49
C ASP A 151 -13.55 -30.53 -8.24
N ARG A 152 -12.32 -30.07 -8.55
CA ARG A 152 -12.03 -29.21 -9.73
C ARG A 152 -10.74 -28.41 -9.54
N LEU A 153 -9.63 -28.93 -10.07
CA LEU A 153 -8.59 -28.10 -10.67
C LEU A 153 -8.93 -27.94 -12.16
N PRO A 154 -9.08 -26.73 -12.71
CA PRO A 154 -8.95 -26.56 -14.14
C PRO A 154 -7.47 -26.65 -14.53
N LYS A 155 -7.11 -27.74 -15.23
CA LYS A 155 -5.86 -27.83 -15.99
C LYS A 155 -5.92 -26.86 -17.16
N ALA A 156 -5.36 -25.66 -17.01
CA ALA A 156 -5.06 -24.81 -18.15
C ALA A 156 -3.64 -25.11 -18.62
N ALA A 157 -3.56 -25.94 -19.67
CA ALA A 157 -2.35 -26.21 -20.41
C ALA A 157 -1.91 -24.95 -21.17
N PHE A 158 -0.72 -24.42 -20.86
CA PHE A 158 -0.02 -23.54 -21.78
C PHE A 158 0.45 -24.37 -22.97
N SER A 159 -0.33 -24.33 -24.05
CA SER A 159 0.07 -24.88 -25.34
C SER A 159 1.18 -24.01 -25.92
N ARG A 160 2.39 -24.58 -26.00
CA ARG A 160 3.46 -24.04 -26.84
C ARG A 160 3.09 -24.33 -28.30
N GLY A 161 2.57 -23.33 -28.99
CA GLY A 161 2.35 -23.37 -30.44
C GLY A 161 3.47 -22.63 -31.17
N GLY A 162 4.50 -23.35 -31.59
CA GLY A 162 5.56 -22.84 -32.46
C GLY A 162 5.11 -22.72 -33.92
N GLY A 163 5.49 -21.61 -34.55
CA GLY A 163 6.01 -21.51 -35.92
C GLY A 163 5.10 -21.83 -37.11
N ARG A 164 4.91 -20.83 -37.98
CA ARG A 164 5.46 -20.87 -39.37
C ARG A 164 5.32 -19.53 -40.09
N ARG A 165 6.40 -19.15 -40.78
CA ARG A 165 6.42 -18.19 -41.89
C ARG A 165 5.84 -18.85 -43.15
N GLN A 166 5.17 -18.03 -43.95
CA GLN A 166 4.88 -18.08 -45.40
C GLN A 166 3.51 -17.37 -45.53
N THR A 167 3.34 -16.30 -46.28
CA THR A 167 3.83 -16.02 -47.64
C THR A 167 4.32 -14.58 -47.79
#